data_AF-A0A3D2MN62-F1
#
_entry.id   AF-A0A3D2MN62-F1
#
_cell.length_a   1.000
_cell.length_b   1.000
_cell.length_c   1.000
_cell.angle_alpha   90.00
_cell.angle_beta   90.00
_cell.angle_gamma   90.00
#
_symmetry.space_group_name_H-M   'P 1'
#
loop_
_entity.id
_entity.type
_entity.pdbx_description
1 polymer ?
#
loop_
_entity_poly.entity_id
_entity_poly.type
_entity_poly.pdbx_seq_one_letter_code
_entity_poly.pdbx_strand_id
1 'polypeptide(L)'
;MRKTFIGLVLSSIFVLFSASVSTILAIQEHLPARFGGILHGDDVVQDFITFNGTALSAPLFLLLGQIVFTVLVFKRGKVGMAGVMGLTVLGVCYTFGELGEPILVRTFNQATFDMTLAIILIANIVFPFMMVVFGVMEWRSRRRA
;
A
#
# COMPACT_ATOMS: atom_id res chain seq x y z
N MET A 1 17.58 12.97 10.97
CA MET A 1 17.27 13.26 9.55
C MET A 1 17.53 12.07 8.61
N ARG A 2 18.71 11.42 8.58
CA ARG A 2 18.96 10.35 7.59
C ARG A 2 18.14 9.06 7.81
N LYS A 3 17.86 8.66 9.06
CA LYS A 3 17.17 7.40 9.37
C LYS A 3 15.67 7.40 9.00
N THR A 4 14.95 8.49 9.30
CA THR A 4 13.52 8.64 9.00
C THR A 4 13.27 8.70 7.50
N PHE A 5 14.09 9.47 6.80
CA PHE A 5 14.09 9.53 5.34
C PHE A 5 14.33 8.16 4.70
N ILE A 6 15.39 7.44 5.11
CA ILE A 6 15.68 6.10 4.58
C ILE A 6 14.53 5.14 4.89
N GLY A 7 13.98 5.18 6.11
CA GLY A 7 12.84 4.34 6.49
C GLY A 7 11.61 4.60 5.63
N LEU A 8 11.30 5.86 5.31
CA LEU A 8 10.17 6.24 4.44
C LEU A 8 10.37 5.73 3.01
N VAL A 9 11.57 5.90 2.45
CA VAL A 9 11.86 5.45 1.08
C VAL A 9 11.86 3.92 1.01
N LEU A 10 12.49 3.24 1.96
CA LEU A 10 12.50 1.77 2.00
C LEU A 10 11.11 1.19 2.17
N SER A 11 10.32 1.72 3.11
CA SER A 11 8.92 1.27 3.27
C SER A 11 8.12 1.47 1.99
N SER A 12 8.24 2.61 1.31
CA SER A 12 7.60 2.82 0.01
C SER A 12 8.04 1.78 -1.04
N ILE A 13 9.33 1.49 -1.16
CA ILE A 13 9.83 0.48 -2.09
C ILE A 13 9.26 -0.91 -1.76
N PHE A 14 9.24 -1.29 -0.48
CA PHE A 14 8.68 -2.56 -0.05
C PHE A 14 7.17 -2.65 -0.28
N VAL A 15 6.43 -1.55 -0.13
CA VAL A 15 5.02 -1.48 -0.53
C VAL A 15 4.86 -1.75 -2.03
N LEU A 16 5.64 -1.09 -2.89
CA LEU A 16 5.55 -1.31 -4.34
C LEU A 16 5.89 -2.76 -4.73
N PHE A 17 6.92 -3.34 -4.09
CA PHE A 17 7.30 -4.72 -4.31
C PHE A 17 6.18 -5.69 -3.87
N SER A 18 5.65 -5.51 -2.67
CA SER A 18 4.56 -6.32 -2.13
C SER A 18 3.29 -6.21 -2.98
N ALA A 19 2.94 -5.00 -3.40
CA ALA A 19 1.81 -4.74 -4.29
C ALA A 19 1.99 -5.42 -5.66
N SER A 20 3.20 -5.47 -6.20
CA SER A 20 3.48 -6.15 -7.48
C SER A 20 3.25 -7.66 -7.38
N VAL A 21 3.76 -8.29 -6.31
CA VAL A 21 3.55 -9.72 -6.04
C VAL A 21 2.06 -9.99 -5.80
N SER A 22 1.41 -9.13 -5.02
CA SER A 22 -0.01 -9.23 -4.69
C SER A 22 -0.91 -9.11 -5.91
N THR A 23 -0.61 -8.19 -6.83
CA THR A 23 -1.37 -8.05 -8.08
C THR A 23 -1.23 -9.31 -8.94
N ILE A 24 -0.02 -9.87 -9.08
CA ILE A 24 0.18 -11.11 -9.85
C ILE A 24 -0.65 -12.25 -9.27
N LEU A 25 -0.60 -12.44 -7.95
CA LEU A 25 -1.35 -13.49 -7.27
C LEU A 25 -2.86 -13.26 -7.35
N ALA A 26 -3.32 -12.02 -7.18
CA ALA A 26 -4.73 -11.71 -7.30
C ALA A 26 -5.28 -12.01 -8.71
N ILE A 27 -4.47 -11.78 -9.76
CA ILE A 27 -4.86 -12.13 -11.13
C ILE A 27 -4.90 -13.65 -11.32
N GLN A 28 -3.89 -14.38 -10.81
CA GLN A 28 -3.81 -15.84 -10.93
C GLN A 28 -4.95 -16.56 -10.18
N GLU A 29 -5.29 -16.07 -8.99
CA GLU A 29 -6.30 -16.67 -8.10
C GLU A 29 -7.70 -16.05 -8.31
N HIS A 30 -7.87 -15.18 -9.30
CA HIS A 30 -9.12 -14.47 -9.57
C HIS A 30 -9.73 -13.80 -8.32
N LEU A 31 -8.94 -12.96 -7.65
CA LEU A 31 -9.29 -12.27 -6.40
C LEU A 31 -9.62 -10.78 -6.62
N PRO A 32 -10.88 -10.45 -6.98
CA PRO A 32 -11.32 -9.07 -7.14
C PRO A 32 -11.42 -8.35 -5.79
N ALA A 33 -11.27 -7.03 -5.80
CA ALA A 33 -11.51 -6.21 -4.62
C ALA A 33 -12.97 -6.35 -4.16
N ARG A 34 -13.16 -6.54 -2.85
CA ARG A 34 -14.48 -6.66 -2.21
C ARG A 34 -14.56 -5.85 -0.93
N PHE A 35 -13.86 -4.71 -0.89
CA PHE A 35 -13.82 -3.80 0.25
C PHE A 35 -15.19 -3.60 0.88
N GLY A 36 -15.32 -4.01 2.15
CA GLY A 36 -16.57 -3.89 2.92
C GLY A 36 -17.78 -4.64 2.36
N GLY A 37 -17.60 -5.52 1.37
CA GLY A 37 -18.68 -6.18 0.63
C GLY A 37 -19.40 -5.29 -0.39
N ILE A 38 -18.87 -4.10 -0.68
CA ILE A 38 -19.50 -3.09 -1.55
C ILE A 38 -18.99 -3.18 -2.98
N LEU A 39 -17.70 -3.48 -3.16
CA LEU A 39 -17.09 -3.65 -4.48
C LEU A 39 -17.50 -5.01 -5.07
N HIS A 40 -17.89 -4.98 -6.35
CA HIS A 40 -18.29 -6.13 -7.15
C HIS A 40 -17.39 -6.17 -8.38
N GLY A 41 -16.17 -6.66 -8.18
CA GLY A 41 -15.24 -6.88 -9.28
C GLY A 41 -15.47 -8.24 -9.93
N ASP A 42 -15.68 -8.25 -11.25
CA ASP A 42 -15.77 -9.47 -12.05
C ASP A 42 -14.48 -9.72 -12.86
N ASP A 43 -13.77 -8.66 -13.25
CA ASP A 43 -12.50 -8.73 -13.99
C ASP A 43 -11.39 -8.05 -13.18
N VAL A 44 -10.55 -8.89 -12.55
CA VAL A 44 -9.46 -8.46 -11.66
C VAL A 44 -8.45 -7.56 -12.37
N VAL A 45 -8.19 -7.79 -13.66
CA VAL A 45 -7.22 -6.99 -14.42
C VAL A 45 -7.80 -5.60 -14.70
N GLN A 46 -9.06 -5.57 -15.14
CA GLN A 46 -9.75 -4.30 -15.39
C GLN A 46 -9.91 -3.49 -14.09
N ASP A 47 -10.25 -4.16 -12.98
CA ASP A 47 -10.39 -3.54 -11.66
C ASP A 47 -9.08 -2.96 -11.13
N PHE A 48 -7.96 -3.67 -11.37
CA PHE A 48 -6.63 -3.18 -11.03
C PHE A 48 -6.26 -1.93 -11.85
N ILE A 49 -6.58 -1.88 -13.14
CA ILE A 49 -6.21 -0.78 -14.04
C ILE A 49 -7.08 0.46 -13.80
N THR A 50 -8.37 0.27 -13.48
CA THR A 50 -9.33 1.37 -13.38
C THR A 50 -9.30 2.03 -12.00
N PHE A 51 -10.12 1.56 -11.06
CA PHE A 51 -10.31 2.25 -9.77
C PHE A 51 -10.46 1.35 -8.55
N ASN A 52 -10.86 0.10 -8.71
CA ASN A 52 -11.22 -0.75 -7.58
C ASN A 52 -9.99 -1.37 -6.90
N GLY A 53 -8.95 -1.67 -7.67
CA GLY A 53 -7.83 -2.48 -7.20
C GLY A 53 -8.17 -3.96 -7.19
N THR A 54 -7.41 -4.74 -6.43
CA THR A 54 -7.65 -6.18 -6.24
C THR A 54 -7.85 -6.47 -4.75
N ALA A 55 -8.16 -7.71 -4.39
CA ALA A 55 -8.28 -8.10 -2.99
C ALA A 55 -6.97 -7.95 -2.19
N LEU A 56 -5.82 -7.81 -2.87
CA LEU A 56 -4.48 -7.82 -2.27
C LEU A 56 -3.65 -6.59 -2.66
N SER A 57 -4.16 -5.70 -3.52
CA SER A 57 -3.35 -4.62 -4.09
C SER A 57 -4.21 -3.42 -4.45
N ALA A 58 -3.65 -2.24 -4.20
CA ALA A 58 -4.27 -0.99 -4.61
C ALA A 58 -4.36 -0.88 -6.14
N PRO A 59 -5.31 -0.11 -6.69
CA PRO A 59 -5.38 0.16 -8.12
C PRO A 59 -4.10 0.83 -8.64
N LEU A 60 -3.79 0.57 -9.90
CA LEU A 60 -2.55 0.96 -10.57
C LEU A 60 -2.26 2.46 -10.45
N PHE A 61 -3.28 3.33 -10.55
CA PHE A 61 -3.08 4.77 -10.47
C PHE A 61 -2.55 5.23 -9.09
N LEU A 62 -2.92 4.56 -8.00
CA LEU A 62 -2.37 4.86 -6.66
C LEU A 62 -0.90 4.43 -6.56
N LEU A 63 -0.55 3.28 -7.12
CA LEU A 63 0.84 2.81 -7.18
C LEU A 63 1.71 3.75 -8.02
N LEU A 64 1.20 4.25 -9.15
CA LEU A 64 1.87 5.28 -9.94
C LEU A 64 2.04 6.59 -9.16
N GLY A 65 0.99 7.01 -8.44
CA GLY A 65 1.05 8.16 -7.54
C GLY A 65 2.12 7.99 -6.45
N GLN A 66 2.24 6.79 -5.89
CA GLN A 66 3.27 6.46 -4.91
C GLN A 66 4.68 6.59 -5.48
N ILE A 67 4.91 6.13 -6.72
CA ILE A 67 6.21 6.28 -7.39
C ILE A 67 6.54 7.77 -7.52
N VAL A 68 5.57 8.58 -7.98
CA VAL A 68 5.75 10.04 -8.09
C VAL A 68 6.10 10.65 -6.74
N PHE A 69 5.33 10.38 -5.68
CA PHE A 69 5.61 10.92 -4.35
C PHE A 69 6.95 10.44 -3.80
N THR A 70 7.34 9.20 -4.06
CA THR A 70 8.66 8.66 -3.67
C THR A 70 9.79 9.46 -4.29
N VAL A 71 9.68 9.81 -5.57
CA VAL A 71 10.66 10.68 -6.25
C VAL A 71 10.63 12.10 -5.68
N LEU A 72 9.44 12.64 -5.40
CA LEU A 72 9.30 13.99 -4.84
C LEU A 72 9.92 14.13 -3.45
N VAL A 73 9.94 13.07 -2.62
CA VAL A 73 10.56 13.07 -1.28
C VAL A 73 12.03 13.52 -1.30
N PHE A 74 12.76 13.29 -2.39
CA PHE A 74 14.15 13.71 -2.57
C PHE A 74 14.33 15.21 -2.84
N LYS A 75 13.26 15.93 -3.21
CA LYS A 75 13.30 17.37 -3.45
C LYS A 75 13.33 18.14 -2.11
N ARG A 76 13.84 19.37 -2.14
CA ARG A 76 13.85 20.28 -0.98
C ARG A 76 12.59 21.15 -0.94
N GLY A 77 12.33 21.77 0.22
CA GLY A 77 11.24 22.72 0.40
C GLY A 77 9.85 22.10 0.27
N LYS A 78 8.89 22.90 -0.22
CA LYS A 78 7.46 22.53 -0.31
C LYS A 78 7.20 21.29 -1.16
N VAL A 79 7.97 21.11 -2.23
CA VAL A 79 7.85 19.94 -3.14
C VAL A 79 8.23 18.65 -2.43
N GLY A 80 9.35 18.66 -1.70
CA GLY A 80 9.74 17.54 -0.85
C GLY A 80 8.71 17.23 0.23
N MET A 81 8.12 18.27 0.82
CA MET A 81 7.07 18.12 1.82
C MET A 81 5.82 17.46 1.24
N ALA A 82 5.42 17.84 0.03
CA ALA A 82 4.29 17.22 -0.67
C ALA A 82 4.54 15.72 -0.92
N GLY A 83 5.77 15.32 -1.27
CA GLY A 83 6.15 13.91 -1.39
C GLY A 83 5.97 13.14 -0.06
N VAL A 84 6.45 13.70 1.05
CA VAL A 84 6.33 13.08 2.38
C VAL A 84 4.85 12.95 2.79
N MET A 85 4.08 14.02 2.61
CA MET A 85 2.64 14.01 2.93
C MET A 85 1.87 13.02 2.03
N GLY A 86 2.16 13.00 0.73
CA GLY A 86 1.54 12.09 -0.22
C GLY A 86 1.78 10.63 0.14
N LEU A 87 3.03 10.24 0.44
CA LEU A 87 3.33 8.88 0.91
C LEU A 87 2.65 8.56 2.24
N THR A 88 2.55 9.52 3.15
CA THR A 88 1.86 9.31 4.44
C THR A 88 0.37 9.04 4.21
N VAL A 89 -0.28 9.82 3.34
CA VAL A 89 -1.70 9.65 3.01
C VAL A 89 -1.94 8.32 2.30
N LEU A 90 -1.11 7.97 1.30
CA LEU A 90 -1.21 6.68 0.63
C LEU A 90 -1.00 5.51 1.59
N GLY A 91 -0.06 5.64 2.54
CA GLY A 91 0.17 4.62 3.57
C GLY A 91 -1.09 4.36 4.40
N VAL A 92 -1.79 5.43 4.80
CA VAL A 92 -3.07 5.33 5.50
C VAL A 92 -4.11 4.63 4.61
N CYS A 93 -4.26 5.06 3.35
CA CYS A 93 -5.22 4.47 2.43
C CYS A 93 -4.97 2.98 2.20
N TYR A 94 -3.72 2.55 2.02
CA TYR A 94 -3.39 1.13 1.82
C TYR A 94 -3.61 0.30 3.08
N THR A 95 -3.20 0.79 4.25
CA THR A 95 -3.42 0.06 5.50
C THR A 95 -4.92 -0.14 5.75
N PHE A 96 -5.74 0.89 5.58
CA PHE A 96 -7.19 0.75 5.77
C PHE A 96 -7.87 -0.02 4.65
N GLY A 97 -7.39 0.11 3.41
CA GLY A 97 -7.83 -0.67 2.26
C GLY A 97 -7.72 -2.16 2.53
N GLU A 98 -6.52 -2.61 2.90
CA GLU A 98 -6.25 -4.03 3.17
C GLU A 98 -7.06 -4.55 4.38
N LEU A 99 -7.20 -3.74 5.43
CA LEU A 99 -7.99 -4.10 6.61
C LEU A 99 -9.50 -4.24 6.32
N GLY A 100 -10.00 -3.57 5.28
CA GLY A 100 -11.40 -3.65 4.87
C GLY A 100 -11.70 -4.76 3.86
N GLU A 101 -10.68 -5.48 3.38
CA GLU A 101 -10.86 -6.58 2.44
C GLU A 101 -11.27 -7.88 3.16
N PRO A 102 -12.36 -8.56 2.73
CA PRO A 102 -12.82 -9.80 3.36
C PRO A 102 -11.80 -10.95 3.32
N ILE A 103 -10.83 -10.89 2.39
CA ILE A 103 -9.78 -11.90 2.28
C ILE A 103 -8.96 -12.00 3.58
N LEU A 104 -8.80 -10.89 4.31
CA LEU A 104 -8.09 -10.90 5.58
C LEU A 104 -8.70 -11.90 6.57
N VAL A 105 -10.03 -11.88 6.74
CA VAL A 105 -10.71 -12.80 7.66
C VAL A 105 -10.66 -14.25 7.13
N ARG A 106 -10.73 -14.44 5.81
CA ARG A 106 -10.70 -15.77 5.19
C ARG A 106 -9.33 -16.43 5.33
N THR A 107 -8.26 -15.70 5.08
CA THR A 107 -6.90 -16.24 5.14
C THR A 107 -6.49 -16.62 6.55
N PHE A 108 -6.98 -15.93 7.59
CA PHE A 108 -6.68 -16.27 8.98
C PHE A 108 -7.68 -17.25 9.63
N ASN A 109 -8.66 -17.75 8.88
CA ASN A 109 -9.54 -18.81 9.36
C ASN A 109 -8.80 -20.16 9.33
N GLN A 110 -8.87 -20.92 10.42
CA GLN A 110 -8.21 -22.23 10.55
C GLN A 110 -8.58 -23.22 9.43
N ALA A 111 -9.81 -23.14 8.89
CA ALA A 111 -10.27 -24.04 7.84
C ALA A 111 -9.70 -23.71 6.45
N THR A 112 -9.27 -22.47 6.22
CA THR A 112 -8.83 -21.96 4.90
C THR A 112 -7.47 -21.27 4.98
N PHE A 113 -6.67 -21.64 5.98
CA PHE A 113 -5.39 -20.99 6.24
C PHE A 113 -4.40 -21.26 5.11
N ASP A 114 -3.93 -20.19 4.48
CA ASP A 114 -2.85 -20.21 3.50
C ASP A 114 -1.71 -19.33 4.02
N MET A 115 -0.58 -19.98 4.31
CA MET A 115 0.60 -19.32 4.86
C MET A 115 1.20 -18.28 3.89
N THR A 116 1.16 -18.55 2.59
CA THR A 116 1.70 -17.65 1.56
C THR A 116 0.88 -16.37 1.52
N LEU A 117 -0.45 -16.51 1.41
CA LEU A 117 -1.37 -15.36 1.45
C LEU A 117 -1.28 -14.60 2.77
N ALA A 118 -1.15 -15.30 3.91
CA ALA A 118 -1.04 -14.66 5.21
C ALA A 118 0.22 -13.77 5.31
N ILE A 119 1.36 -14.23 4.81
CA ILE A 119 2.61 -13.46 4.79
C ILE A 119 2.45 -12.20 3.95
N ILE A 120 1.81 -12.33 2.77
CA ILE A 120 1.61 -11.20 1.85
C ILE A 120 0.64 -10.17 2.45
N LEU A 121 -0.48 -10.61 3.03
CA LEU A 121 -1.43 -9.73 3.71
C LEU A 121 -0.77 -8.97 4.86
N ILE A 122 0.05 -9.66 5.66
CA ILE A 122 0.81 -9.01 6.73
C ILE A 122 1.77 -7.97 6.14
N ALA A 123 2.48 -8.30 5.07
CA ALA A 123 3.37 -7.35 4.39
C ALA A 123 2.62 -6.12 3.85
N ASN A 124 1.45 -6.32 3.24
CA ASN A 124 0.56 -5.28 2.72
C ASN A 124 -0.03 -4.39 3.82
N ILE A 125 -0.08 -4.85 5.08
CA ILE A 125 -0.50 -4.03 6.22
C ILE A 125 0.71 -3.32 6.84
N VAL A 126 1.78 -4.07 7.11
CA VAL A 126 2.94 -3.61 7.87
C VAL A 126 3.75 -2.58 7.09
N PHE A 127 4.01 -2.79 5.80
CA PHE A 127 4.84 -1.85 5.04
C PHE A 127 4.17 -0.49 4.84
N PRO A 128 2.87 -0.39 4.48
CA PRO A 128 2.20 0.90 4.42
C PRO A 128 2.06 1.55 5.80
N PHE A 129 1.82 0.78 6.86
CA PHE A 129 1.81 1.32 8.22
C PHE A 129 3.17 1.93 8.60
N MET A 130 4.26 1.25 8.29
CA MET A 130 5.62 1.78 8.46
C MET A 130 5.85 3.04 7.61
N MET A 131 5.29 3.09 6.40
CA MET A 131 5.32 4.28 5.53
C MET A 131 4.61 5.48 6.20
N VAL A 132 3.49 5.25 6.89
CA VAL A 132 2.81 6.28 7.71
C VAL A 132 3.71 6.74 8.86
N VAL A 133 4.25 5.81 9.64
CA VAL A 133 5.09 6.11 10.80
C VAL A 133 6.31 6.94 10.39
N PHE A 134 7.07 6.48 9.39
CA PHE A 134 8.24 7.21 8.90
C PHE A 134 7.85 8.51 8.20
N GLY A 135 6.71 8.56 7.52
CA GLY A 135 6.17 9.77 6.91
C GLY A 135 5.89 10.87 7.93
N VAL A 136 5.18 10.54 9.01
CA VAL A 136 4.90 11.46 10.12
C VAL A 136 6.18 11.91 10.82
N MET A 137 7.12 10.98 11.06
CA MET A 137 8.40 11.31 11.69
C MET A 137 9.26 12.23 10.80
N GLU A 138 9.35 11.94 9.51
CA GLU A 138 10.09 12.75 8.55
C GLU A 138 9.44 14.13 8.38
N TRP A 139 8.11 14.20 8.34
CA TRP A 139 7.38 15.45 8.30
C TRP A 139 7.71 16.35 9.50
N ARG A 140 7.66 15.79 10.71
CA ARG A 140 8.04 16.51 11.94
C ARG A 140 9.51 16.94 11.89
N SER A 141 10.40 16.11 11.36
CA SER A 141 11.82 16.44 11.22
C SER A 141 12.04 17.63 10.28
N ARG A 142 11.35 17.68 9.13
CA ARG A 142 11.49 18.76 8.14
C ARG A 142 10.88 20.09 8.57
N ARG A 143 9.92 20.09 9.50
CA ARG A 143 9.35 21.32 10.08
C ARG A 143 10.20 21.95 11.16
N ARG A 144 11.13 21.20 11.76
CA ARG A 144 12.02 21.65 12.83
C ARG A 144 13.39 22.13 12.34
N ALA A 145 13.71 21.86 11.07
CA ALA A 145 14.95 22.27 10.41
C ALA A 145 14.72 23.58 9.65
#